data_AF-A0A139D3F9-F1
#
_entry.id   AF-A0A139D3F9-F1
#
_cell.length_a   1.000
_cell.length_b   1.000
_cell.length_c   1.000
_cell.angle_alpha   90.00
_cell.angle_beta   90.00
_cell.angle_gamma   90.00
#
_symmetry.space_group_name_H-M   'P 1'
#
loop_
_entity.id
_entity.type
_entity.pdbx_description
1 polymer ?
#
loop_
_entity_poly.entity_id
_entity_poly.type
_entity_poly.pdbx_seq_one_letter_code
_entity_poly.pdbx_strand_id
1 'polypeptide(L)'
;HNPTVTLMRTTAAENKKLAEIIAEKLNKAESKTALFLPLKGVSMIDAEGQPFYGPDEDKMLFETLRKNIDLEKVEIIEKDLHINDEEYALALAKKMIELIEEDN
;
A
#
# COMPACT_ATOMS: atom_id res chain seq x y z
N HIS A 1 0.43 11.11 -17.56
CA HIS A 1 1.62 11.84 -18.05
C HIS A 1 1.13 12.83 -19.11
N ASN A 2 1.54 14.09 -19.04
CA ASN A 2 1.26 15.11 -20.07
C ASN A 2 2.60 15.76 -20.47
N PRO A 3 2.67 16.57 -21.55
CA PRO A 3 3.94 17.13 -22.04
C PRO A 3 4.73 17.93 -20.99
N THR A 4 4.09 18.36 -19.91
CA THR A 4 4.70 19.14 -18.83
C THR A 4 5.00 18.33 -17.56
N VAL A 5 4.55 17.07 -17.45
CA VAL A 5 4.69 16.25 -16.24
C VAL A 5 5.20 14.85 -16.60
N THR A 6 6.48 14.63 -16.29
CA THR A 6 7.12 13.33 -16.37
C THR A 6 7.04 12.58 -15.06
N LEU A 7 6.41 11.40 -15.10
CA LEU A 7 6.44 10.43 -14.01
C LEU A 7 7.76 9.68 -14.07
N MET A 8 8.40 9.45 -12.92
CA MET A 8 9.57 8.59 -12.78
C MET A 8 9.23 7.41 -11.89
N ARG A 9 9.64 6.20 -12.28
CA ARG A 9 9.47 5.00 -11.46
C ARG A 9 10.40 5.10 -10.24
N THR A 10 9.86 4.81 -9.06
CA THR A 10 10.64 4.72 -7.83
C THR A 10 11.50 3.46 -7.86
N THR A 11 12.74 3.58 -7.40
CA THR A 11 13.67 2.44 -7.27
C THR A 11 13.35 1.61 -6.03
N ALA A 12 13.89 0.39 -5.94
CA ALA A 12 13.74 -0.44 -4.74
C ALA A 12 14.29 0.26 -3.47
N ALA A 13 15.41 0.99 -3.59
CA ALA A 13 15.98 1.74 -2.48
C ALA A 13 15.07 2.90 -2.01
N GLU A 14 14.37 3.56 -2.94
CA GLU A 14 13.38 4.58 -2.61
C GLU A 14 12.13 3.95 -1.99
N ASN A 15 11.64 2.83 -2.52
CA ASN A 15 10.50 2.09 -1.96
C ASN A 15 10.76 1.63 -0.52
N LYS A 16 11.99 1.18 -0.21
CA LYS A 16 12.39 0.87 1.16
C LYS A 16 12.27 2.09 2.08
N LYS A 17 12.79 3.26 1.66
CA LYS A 17 12.69 4.49 2.44
C LYS A 17 11.24 4.94 2.63
N LEU A 18 10.41 4.81 1.59
CA LEU A 18 8.98 5.11 1.66
C LEU A 18 8.28 4.19 2.68
N ALA A 19 8.56 2.89 2.62
CA ALA A 19 8.05 1.91 3.57
C ALA A 19 8.43 2.25 5.02
N GLU A 20 9.69 2.62 5.26
CA GLU A 20 10.18 3.04 6.59
C GLU A 20 9.41 4.26 7.12
N ILE A 21 9.19 5.28 6.27
CA ILE A 21 8.43 6.48 6.64
C ILE A 21 6.96 6.15 6.93
N ILE A 22 6.34 5.30 6.12
CA ILE A 22 4.94 4.88 6.30
C ILE A 22 4.80 4.12 7.62
N ALA A 23 5.66 3.14 7.87
CA ALA A 23 5.65 2.35 9.10
C ALA A 23 5.86 3.22 10.35
N GLU A 24 6.82 4.15 10.31
CA GLU A 24 7.07 5.07 11.43
C GLU A 24 5.82 5.88 11.80
N LYS A 25 5.05 6.33 10.81
CA LYS A 25 3.81 7.08 11.03
C LYS A 25 2.68 6.20 11.54
N LEU A 26 2.46 5.04 10.91
CA LEU A 26 1.38 4.13 11.30
C LEU A 26 1.58 3.56 12.72
N ASN A 27 2.82 3.31 13.13
CA ASN A 27 3.13 2.84 14.49
C ASN A 27 2.86 3.88 15.59
N LYS A 28 2.59 5.14 15.21
CA LYS A 28 2.19 6.22 16.13
C LYS A 28 0.67 6.40 16.18
N ALA A 29 -0.11 5.60 15.45
CA ALA A 29 -1.56 5.65 15.53
C ALA A 29 -2.05 5.34 16.96
N GLU A 30 -3.04 6.10 17.41
CA GLU A 30 -3.68 5.94 18.73
C GLU A 30 -5.07 5.28 18.64
N SER A 31 -5.60 5.14 17.42
CA SER A 31 -6.88 4.51 17.12
C SER A 31 -6.68 3.30 16.20
N LYS A 32 -7.74 2.49 16.06
CA LYS A 32 -7.73 1.30 15.20
C LYS A 32 -7.34 1.69 13.77
N THR A 33 -6.33 1.02 13.24
CA THR A 33 -5.72 1.36 11.96
C THR A 33 -5.48 0.10 11.15
N ALA A 34 -5.79 0.14 9.86
CA ALA A 34 -5.53 -0.96 8.93
C ALA A 34 -4.71 -0.47 7.73
N LEU A 35 -3.73 -1.27 7.31
CA LEU A 35 -2.89 -1.05 6.13
C LEU A 35 -3.21 -2.12 5.09
N PHE A 36 -3.70 -1.70 3.92
CA PHE A 36 -3.97 -2.61 2.80
C PHE A 36 -2.81 -2.64 1.81
N LEU A 37 -2.42 -3.84 1.38
CA LEU A 37 -1.38 -4.07 0.37
C LEU A 37 -2.00 -4.74 -0.88
N PRO A 38 -2.02 -4.07 -2.05
CA PRO A 38 -2.46 -4.65 -3.32
C PRO A 38 -1.30 -5.40 -3.97
N LEU A 39 -1.28 -6.73 -3.86
CA LEU A 39 -0.13 -7.54 -4.24
C LEU A 39 0.13 -7.59 -5.75
N LYS A 40 -0.82 -7.16 -6.59
CA LYS A 40 -0.66 -7.16 -8.06
C LYS A 40 -0.28 -5.80 -8.65
N GLY A 41 -0.08 -4.77 -7.81
CA GLY A 41 0.39 -3.47 -8.26
C GLY A 41 -0.24 -2.30 -7.51
N VAL A 42 0.54 -1.23 -7.34
CA VAL A 42 0.15 -0.05 -6.54
C VAL A 42 -0.35 1.13 -7.39
N SER A 43 -0.35 1.03 -8.71
CA SER A 43 -0.86 2.07 -9.59
C SER A 43 -1.31 1.53 -10.95
N MET A 44 -2.13 2.29 -11.68
CA MET A 44 -2.62 1.89 -13.01
C MET A 44 -1.53 1.47 -14.01
N ILE A 45 -0.33 2.04 -13.89
CA ILE A 45 0.80 1.78 -14.80
C ILE A 45 1.83 0.81 -14.19
N ASP A 46 1.53 0.25 -13.02
CA ASP A 46 2.33 -0.70 -12.28
C ASP A 46 1.64 -2.07 -12.26
N ALA A 47 1.57 -2.67 -13.44
CA ALA A 47 0.95 -3.96 -13.66
C ALA A 47 1.69 -4.66 -14.81
N GLU A 48 1.58 -5.98 -14.92
CA GLU A 48 2.30 -6.74 -15.95
C GLU A 48 2.07 -6.14 -17.36
N GLY A 49 3.16 -5.89 -18.09
CA GLY A 49 3.12 -5.27 -19.42
C GLY A 49 3.00 -3.74 -19.43
N GLN A 50 2.90 -3.08 -18.27
CA GLN A 50 2.89 -1.62 -18.16
C GLN A 50 4.29 -1.03 -17.93
N PRO A 51 4.52 0.26 -18.26
CA PRO A 51 5.85 0.87 -18.21
C PRO A 51 6.52 0.85 -16.84
N PHE A 52 5.72 0.85 -15.77
CA PHE A 52 6.20 0.92 -14.39
C PHE A 52 6.09 -0.42 -13.69
N TYR A 53 5.84 -1.54 -14.39
CA TYR A 53 5.82 -2.85 -13.74
C TYR A 53 7.15 -3.14 -13.04
N GLY A 54 7.12 -3.21 -11.71
CA GLY A 54 8.31 -3.35 -10.89
C GLY A 54 8.08 -4.30 -9.72
N PRO A 55 8.04 -5.63 -9.96
CA PRO A 55 7.76 -6.61 -8.92
C PRO A 55 8.81 -6.61 -7.80
N ASP A 56 10.06 -6.25 -8.10
CA ASP A 56 11.13 -6.15 -7.09
C ASP A 56 10.97 -4.89 -6.23
N GLU A 57 10.57 -3.77 -6.83
CA GLU A 57 10.24 -2.52 -6.15
C GLU A 57 9.06 -2.71 -5.18
N ASP A 58 7.99 -3.33 -5.66
CA ASP A 58 6.77 -3.58 -4.88
C ASP A 58 7.06 -4.57 -3.74
N LYS A 59 7.82 -5.62 -4.04
CA LYS A 59 8.27 -6.59 -3.02
C LYS A 59 9.09 -5.90 -1.93
N MET A 60 10.03 -5.01 -2.30
CA MET A 60 10.83 -4.26 -1.34
C MET A 60 9.96 -3.37 -0.44
N LEU A 61 8.96 -2.68 -1.01
CA LEU A 61 7.99 -1.89 -0.27
C LEU A 61 7.23 -2.77 0.74
N PHE A 62 6.62 -3.86 0.27
CA PHE A 62 5.77 -4.72 1.11
C PHE A 62 6.55 -5.48 2.19
N GLU A 63 7.72 -6.05 1.87
CA GLU A 63 8.56 -6.72 2.87
C GLU A 63 9.03 -5.75 3.95
N THR A 64 9.39 -4.52 3.57
CA THR A 64 9.81 -3.51 4.56
C THR A 64 8.65 -3.06 5.44
N LEU A 65 7.45 -2.91 4.89
CA LEU A 65 6.23 -2.63 5.67
C LEU A 65 5.92 -3.77 6.65
N ARG A 66 5.86 -5.03 6.18
CA ARG A 66 5.62 -6.21 7.03
C ARG A 66 6.61 -6.30 8.20
N LYS A 67 7.87 -5.93 7.97
CA LYS A 67 8.93 -6.00 8.98
C LYS A 67 8.81 -4.89 10.03
N ASN A 68 8.42 -3.69 9.63
CA ASN A 68 8.55 -2.50 10.45
C ASN A 68 7.24 -2.06 11.11
N ILE A 69 6.09 -2.55 10.63
CA ILE A 69 4.79 -2.23 11.22
C ILE A 69 4.63 -2.95 12.56
N ASP A 70 4.16 -2.20 13.55
CA ASP A 70 3.73 -2.71 14.85
C ASP A 70 2.33 -3.33 14.71
N LEU A 71 2.30 -4.67 14.67
CA LEU A 71 1.07 -5.44 14.49
C LEU A 71 0.12 -5.40 15.70
N GLU A 72 0.57 -4.90 16.85
CA GLU A 72 -0.33 -4.64 17.99
C GLU A 72 -1.18 -3.38 17.76
N LYS A 73 -0.76 -2.49 16.87
CA LYS A 73 -1.43 -1.21 16.57
C LYS A 73 -2.10 -1.16 15.20
N VAL A 74 -1.50 -1.84 14.22
CA VAL A 74 -1.90 -1.74 12.82
C VAL A 74 -2.14 -3.12 12.25
N GLU A 75 -3.35 -3.35 11.76
CA GLU A 75 -3.70 -4.57 11.03
C GLU A 75 -3.19 -4.49 9.60
N ILE A 76 -2.40 -5.47 9.14
CA ILE A 76 -2.00 -5.57 7.73
C ILE A 76 -2.96 -6.51 7.00
N ILE A 77 -3.58 -6.00 5.94
CA ILE A 77 -4.52 -6.75 5.09
C ILE A 77 -3.95 -6.85 3.69
N GLU A 78 -3.65 -8.07 3.27
CA GLU A 78 -3.08 -8.33 1.95
C GLU A 78 -4.16 -8.85 1.01
N LYS A 79 -4.19 -8.31 -0.21
CA LYS A 79 -5.13 -8.77 -1.25
C LYS A 79 -4.34 -9.10 -2.50
N ASP A 80 -4.54 -10.31 -3.01
CA ASP A 80 -4.02 -10.75 -4.33
C ASP A 80 -4.78 -10.09 -5.49
N LEU A 81 -4.83 -8.75 -5.45
CA LEU A 81 -5.58 -7.88 -6.34
C LEU A 81 -4.70 -6.68 -6.70
N HIS A 82 -5.02 -6.06 -7.83
CA HIS A 82 -4.43 -4.79 -8.23
C HIS A 82 -5.19 -3.64 -7.54
N ILE A 83 -4.52 -2.52 -7.25
CA ILE A 83 -5.15 -1.39 -6.54
C ILE A 83 -6.43 -0.86 -7.21
N ASN A 84 -6.54 -1.00 -8.53
CA ASN A 84 -7.69 -0.56 -9.33
C ASN A 84 -8.78 -1.62 -9.53
N ASP A 85 -8.65 -2.81 -8.94
CA ASP A 85 -9.70 -3.82 -9.03
C ASP A 85 -10.91 -3.40 -8.18
N GLU A 86 -12.12 -3.58 -8.70
CA GLU A 86 -13.35 -3.22 -7.99
C GLU A 86 -13.47 -3.96 -6.65
N GLU A 87 -13.06 -5.23 -6.62
CA GLU A 87 -13.04 -6.04 -5.40
C GLU A 87 -12.10 -5.46 -4.33
N TYR A 88 -10.98 -4.85 -4.75
CA TYR A 88 -10.04 -4.21 -3.83
C TYR A 88 -10.65 -2.94 -3.22
N ALA A 89 -11.29 -2.11 -4.06
CA ALA A 89 -11.99 -0.92 -3.61
C ALA A 89 -13.15 -1.24 -2.64
N LEU A 90 -13.94 -2.27 -2.94
CA LEU A 90 -15.02 -2.74 -2.08
C LEU A 90 -14.50 -3.26 -0.74
N ALA A 91 -13.38 -3.99 -0.73
CA ALA A 91 -12.76 -4.49 0.50
C ALA A 91 -12.27 -3.35 1.41
N LEU A 92 -11.64 -2.32 0.82
CA LEU A 92 -11.23 -1.10 1.52
C LEU A 92 -12.42 -0.37 2.14
N ALA A 93 -13.49 -0.15 1.36
CA ALA A 93 -14.67 0.56 1.82
C ALA A 93 -15.37 -0.17 2.98
N LYS A 94 -15.49 -1.50 2.90
CA LYS A 94 -16.04 -2.32 3.98
C LYS A 94 -15.22 -2.19 5.27
N LYS A 95 -13.89 -2.33 5.17
CA LYS A 95 -13.03 -2.20 6.35
C LYS A 95 -13.07 -0.81 6.96
N MET A 96 -13.19 0.24 6.13
CA MET A 96 -13.37 1.60 6.63
C MET A 96 -14.66 1.75 7.44
N ILE A 97 -15.77 1.18 6.95
CA ILE A 97 -17.06 1.20 7.68
C ILE A 97 -16.94 0.44 9.00
N GLU A 98 -16.34 -0.75 9.00
CA GLU A 98 -16.09 -1.53 10.22
C GLU A 98 -15.31 -0.73 11.27
N LEU A 99 -14.23 -0.06 10.86
CA LEU A 99 -13.42 0.78 11.77
C LEU A 99 -14.23 1.95 12.36
N ILE A 100 -15.10 2.58 11.57
CA ILE A 100 -15.95 3.69 12.02
C ILE A 100 -17.03 3.19 12.99
N GLU A 101 -17.66 2.06 12.69
CA GLU A 101 -18.73 1.49 13.53
C GLU A 101 -18.20 1.02 14.88
N GLU A 102 -16.99 0.46 14.92
CA GLU A 102 -16.37 -0.01 16.16
C GLU A 102 -15.77 1.09 17.05
N ASP A 103 -15.59 2.30 16.53
CA ASP A 103 -15.14 3.48 17.29
C ASP A 103 -16.31 4.23 17.98
N ASN A 104 -17.57 3.82 17.72
CA ASN A 104 -18.78 4.34 18.38
C ASN A 104 -19.22 3.47 19.56
#